data_AF-A0A836ST62-F1
#
_entry.id   AF-A0A836ST62-F1
#
_cell.length_a   1.000
_cell.length_b   1.000
_cell.length_c   1.000
_cell.angle_alpha   90.00
_cell.angle_beta   90.00
_cell.angle_gamma   90.00
#
_symmetry.space_group_name_H-M   'P 1'
#
loop_
_entity.id
_entity.type
_entity.pdbx_description
1 polymer ?
#
loop_
_entity_poly.entity_id
_entity_poly.type
_entity_poly.pdbx_seq_one_letter_code
_entity_poly.pdbx_strand_id
1 'polypeptide(L)'
;MVHLSLEDIEFIKILATSDATTLQIGMNDATKRRLDEQIGVILREYYHENTMNTNTGWTKEFLKYGITEDYGKSAIACARRLGIDIS
;
A
#
# COMPACT_ATOMS: atom_id res chain seq x y z
N MET A 1 16.19 -8.82 -3.43
CA MET A 1 15.91 -7.39 -3.60
C MET A 1 14.41 -7.27 -3.77
N VAL A 2 13.76 -6.41 -2.98
CA VAL A 2 12.30 -6.21 -3.08
C VAL A 2 11.98 -5.63 -4.44
N HIS A 3 10.98 -6.17 -5.13
CA HIS A 3 10.52 -5.66 -6.42
C HIS A 3 9.01 -5.62 -6.47
N LEU A 4 8.49 -4.44 -6.75
CA LEU A 4 7.06 -4.22 -6.99
C LEU A 4 6.74 -4.48 -8.47
N SER A 5 5.61 -5.13 -8.73
CA SER A 5 5.04 -5.15 -10.07
C SER A 5 4.45 -3.78 -10.42
N LEU A 6 4.26 -3.50 -11.72
CA LEU A 6 3.59 -2.28 -12.17
C LEU A 6 2.19 -2.14 -11.54
N GLU A 7 1.45 -3.24 -11.47
CA GLU A 7 0.11 -3.27 -10.91
C GLU A 7 0.12 -2.96 -9.40
N ASP A 8 1.12 -3.43 -8.64
CA ASP A 8 1.26 -3.07 -7.22
C ASP A 8 1.52 -1.58 -7.04
N ILE A 9 2.40 -1.01 -7.88
CA ILE A 9 2.74 0.41 -7.85
C ILE A 9 1.48 1.25 -8.13
N GLU A 10 0.73 0.92 -9.17
CA GLU A 10 -0.49 1.63 -9.53
C GLU A 10 -1.55 1.51 -8.44
N PHE A 11 -1.74 0.31 -7.88
CA PHE A 11 -2.70 0.10 -6.81
C PHE A 11 -2.36 0.94 -5.58
N ILE A 12 -1.10 0.94 -5.14
CA ILE A 12 -0.66 1.75 -3.99
C ILE A 12 -0.88 3.24 -4.28
N LYS A 13 -0.63 3.68 -5.51
CA LYS A 13 -0.87 5.09 -5.88
C LYS A 13 -2.35 5.46 -5.88
N ILE A 14 -3.21 4.56 -6.33
CA ILE A 14 -4.67 4.73 -6.26
C ILE A 14 -5.10 4.85 -4.79
N LEU A 15 -4.62 3.96 -3.91
CA LEU A 15 -4.92 4.04 -2.47
C LEU A 15 -4.48 5.38 -1.86
N ALA A 16 -3.30 5.88 -2.24
CA ALA A 16 -2.77 7.13 -1.72
C ALA A 16 -3.54 8.38 -2.14
N THR A 17 -4.27 8.33 -3.26
CA THR A 17 -4.95 9.50 -3.86
C THR A 17 -6.47 9.41 -3.86
N SER A 18 -7.03 8.26 -3.48
CA SER A 18 -8.47 8.02 -3.51
C SER A 18 -9.10 8.07 -2.13
N ASP A 19 -10.39 8.35 -2.11
CA ASP A 19 -11.24 8.18 -0.94
C ASP A 19 -11.65 6.71 -0.77
N ALA A 20 -11.60 6.22 0.47
CA ALA A 20 -11.88 4.81 0.78
C ALA A 20 -13.34 4.43 0.52
N THR A 21 -14.31 5.32 0.77
CA THR A 21 -15.72 5.04 0.50
C THR A 21 -15.97 4.89 -1.00
N THR A 22 -15.32 5.73 -1.81
CA THR A 22 -15.38 5.64 -3.28
C THR A 22 -14.82 4.31 -3.79
N LEU A 23 -13.66 3.88 -3.27
CA LEU A 23 -13.08 2.59 -3.64
C LEU A 23 -13.96 1.42 -3.19
N GLN A 24 -14.50 1.46 -1.97
CA GLN A 24 -15.32 0.38 -1.43
C GLN A 24 -16.56 0.09 -2.29
N ILE A 25 -17.18 1.12 -2.88
CA ILE A 25 -18.32 0.99 -3.80
C ILE A 25 -17.89 0.38 -5.15
N GLY A 26 -16.70 0.74 -5.65
CA GLY A 26 -16.21 0.32 -6.97
C GLY A 26 -15.48 -1.02 -7.01
N MET A 27 -15.03 -1.55 -5.87
CA MET A 27 -14.21 -2.77 -5.81
C MET A 27 -15.06 -4.05 -5.93
N ASN A 28 -14.72 -4.88 -6.92
CA ASN A 28 -15.21 -6.25 -7.00
C ASN A 28 -14.41 -7.19 -6.07
N ASP A 29 -14.83 -8.45 -5.97
CA ASP A 29 -14.22 -9.42 -5.06
C ASP A 29 -12.78 -9.75 -5.42
N ALA A 30 -12.41 -9.73 -6.71
CA ALA A 30 -11.04 -9.94 -7.14
C ALA A 30 -10.12 -8.80 -6.68
N THR A 31 -10.59 -7.54 -6.78
CA THR A 31 -9.84 -6.38 -6.30
C THR A 31 -9.72 -6.37 -4.78
N LYS A 32 -10.77 -6.75 -4.06
CA LYS A 32 -10.72 -6.90 -2.58
C LYS A 32 -9.72 -7.97 -2.16
N ARG A 33 -9.74 -9.11 -2.85
CA ARG A 33 -8.80 -10.19 -2.59
C ARG A 33 -7.35 -9.77 -2.84
N ARG A 34 -7.07 -9.06 -3.94
CA ARG A 34 -5.73 -8.51 -4.20
C ARG A 34 -5.30 -7.51 -3.11
N LEU A 35 -6.22 -6.65 -2.68
CA LEU A 35 -5.95 -5.70 -1.62
C LEU A 35 -5.52 -6.41 -0.33
N ASP A 36 -6.20 -7.49 0.05
CA ASP A 36 -5.91 -8.24 1.28
C ASP A 36 -4.64 -9.11 1.17
N GLU A 37 -4.54 -9.93 0.11
CA GLU A 37 -3.51 -10.95 -0.02
C GLU A 37 -2.15 -10.40 -0.48
N GLN A 38 -2.12 -9.26 -1.19
CA GLN A 38 -0.89 -8.73 -1.79
C GLN A 38 -0.58 -7.32 -1.32
N ILE A 39 -1.49 -6.37 -1.55
CA ILE A 39 -1.20 -4.96 -1.25
C ILE A 39 -1.11 -4.72 0.26
N GLY A 40 -1.95 -5.37 1.06
CA GLY A 40 -1.90 -5.32 2.52
C GLY A 40 -0.56 -5.83 3.07
N VAL A 41 -0.03 -6.92 2.50
CA VAL A 41 1.29 -7.46 2.87
C VAL A 41 2.40 -6.45 2.56
N ILE A 42 2.40 -5.89 1.34
CA ILE A 42 3.39 -4.88 0.92
C ILE A 42 3.35 -3.65 1.85
N LEU A 43 2.15 -3.12 2.14
CA LEU A 43 2.01 -1.94 2.98
C LEU A 43 2.38 -2.22 4.45
N ARG A 44 2.16 -3.45 4.94
CA ARG A 44 2.59 -3.87 6.29
C ARG A 44 4.10 -3.94 6.41
N GLU A 45 4.78 -4.53 5.44
CA GLU A 45 6.24 -4.57 5.43
C GLU A 45 6.86 -3.18 5.32
N TYR A 46 6.32 -2.32 4.45
CA TYR A 46 6.72 -0.92 4.36
C TYR A 46 6.48 -0.16 5.69
N TYR A 47 5.31 -0.34 6.31
CA TYR A 47 4.98 0.26 7.61
C TYR A 47 5.95 -0.20 8.71
N HIS A 48 6.25 -1.51 8.75
CA HIS A 48 7.16 -2.09 9.71
C HIS A 48 8.58 -1.52 9.55
N GLU A 49 9.09 -1.41 8.32
CA GLU A 49 10.38 -0.79 8.05
C GLU A 49 10.44 0.66 8.57
N ASN A 50 9.41 1.46 8.28
CA ASN A 50 9.38 2.86 8.67
C ASN A 50 9.21 3.04 10.19
N THR A 51 8.53 2.10 10.87
CA THR A 51 8.32 2.15 12.32
C THR A 51 9.55 1.66 13.09
N MET A 52 10.20 0.60 12.61
CA MET A 52 11.33 -0.04 13.29
C MET A 52 12.70 0.44 12.79
N ASN A 53 12.73 1.25 11.73
CA ASN A 53 13.94 1.75 11.08
C ASN A 53 14.92 0.63 10.67
N THR A 54 14.38 -0.51 10.20
CA THR A 54 15.13 -1.74 9.91
C THR A 54 15.85 -1.72 8.55
N ASN A 55 15.59 -0.72 7.70
CA ASN A 55 16.25 -0.50 6.40
C ASN A 55 16.27 -1.76 5.50
N THR A 56 15.13 -2.46 5.41
CA THR A 56 14.98 -3.69 4.62
C THR A 56 14.91 -3.44 3.11
N GLY A 57 14.72 -2.19 2.69
CA GLY A 57 14.77 -1.71 1.31
C GLY A 57 13.43 -1.25 0.74
N TRP A 58 12.33 -1.39 1.48
CA TRP A 58 10.98 -0.99 1.06
C TRP A 58 10.86 0.51 0.81
N THR A 59 11.41 1.34 1.69
CA THR A 59 11.38 2.80 1.51
C THR A 59 12.12 3.23 0.26
N LYS A 60 13.25 2.59 -0.03
CA LYS A 60 14.01 2.84 -1.27
C LYS A 60 13.25 2.37 -2.50
N GLU A 61 12.63 1.19 -2.45
CA GLU A 61 11.86 0.66 -3.58
C GLU A 61 10.59 1.49 -3.84
N PHE A 62 9.89 1.93 -2.80
CA PHE A 62 8.75 2.86 -2.93
C PHE A 62 9.18 4.18 -3.57
N LEU A 63 10.28 4.77 -3.09
CA LEU A 63 10.80 6.03 -3.58
C LEU A 63 11.22 5.96 -5.06
N LYS A 64 11.80 4.83 -5.49
CA LYS A 64 12.16 4.58 -6.90
C LYS A 64 10.97 4.76 -7.86
N TYR A 65 9.75 4.49 -7.40
CA TYR A 65 8.52 4.64 -8.19
C TYR A 65 7.74 5.92 -7.87
N GLY A 66 8.33 6.84 -7.10
CA GLY A 66 7.72 8.11 -6.71
C GLY A 66 6.67 7.99 -5.61
N ILE A 67 6.62 6.87 -4.88
CA ILE A 67 5.78 6.72 -3.69
C ILE A 67 6.58 7.29 -2.51
N THR A 68 6.37 8.57 -2.20
CA THR A 68 7.02 9.24 -1.06
C THR A 68 6.47 8.73 0.26
N GLU A 69 7.09 9.10 1.38
CA GLU A 69 6.62 8.73 2.72
C GLU A 69 5.17 9.16 2.98
N ASP A 70 4.80 10.39 2.62
CA ASP A 70 3.43 10.88 2.74
C ASP A 70 2.44 10.09 1.87
N TYR A 71 2.89 9.68 0.67
CA TYR A 71 2.11 8.84 -0.23
C TYR A 71 1.89 7.45 0.36
N GLY A 72 2.95 6.83 0.90
CA GLY A 72 2.88 5.54 1.59
C GLY A 72 1.98 5.59 2.82
N LYS A 73 2.09 6.64 3.64
CA LYS A 73 1.19 6.88 4.79
C LYS A 73 -0.26 7.04 4.37
N SER A 74 -0.51 7.77 3.28
CA SER A 74 -1.86 7.96 2.75
C SER A 74 -2.45 6.64 2.23
N ALA A 75 -1.65 5.83 1.54
CA ALA A 75 -2.05 4.49 1.10
C ALA A 75 -2.38 3.56 2.28
N ILE A 76 -1.53 3.53 3.32
CA ILE A 76 -1.78 2.77 4.54
C ILE A 76 -3.08 3.22 5.21
N ALA A 77 -3.30 4.53 5.34
CA ALA A 77 -4.51 5.07 5.95
C ALA A 77 -5.77 4.69 5.16
N CYS A 78 -5.71 4.73 3.82
CA CYS A 78 -6.78 4.29 2.95
C CYS A 78 -7.06 2.79 3.11
N ALA A 79 -6.02 1.95 3.05
CA ALA A 79 -6.14 0.50 3.24
C ALA A 79 -6.76 0.13 4.60
N ARG A 80 -6.36 0.81 5.69
CA ARG A 80 -6.96 0.62 7.01
C ARG A 80 -8.45 0.96 7.03
N ARG A 81 -8.88 2.04 6.36
CA ARG A 81 -10.30 2.38 6.22
C ARG A 81 -11.09 1.37 5.39
N LEU A 82 -10.41 0.68 4.45
CA LEU A 82 -10.97 -0.43 3.69
C LEU A 82 -11.01 -1.75 4.47
N GLY A 83 -10.56 -1.75 5.74
CA GLY A 83 -10.61 -2.91 6.63
C GLY A 83 -9.35 -3.77 6.63
N ILE A 84 -8.27 -3.32 5.99
CA ILE A 84 -7.00 -4.06 5.98
C ILE A 84 -6.22 -3.78 7.26
N ASP A 85 -5.87 -4.85 7.96
CA ASP A 85 -5.05 -4.74 9.16
C ASP A 85 -3.57 -4.49 8.81
N ILE A 86 -3.12 -3.29 9.13
CA ILE A 86 -1.73 -2.84 8.97
C ILE A 86 -1.28 -2.40 10.36
N SER A 87 -0.59 -3.29 11.07
CA SER A 87 -0.07 -3.11 12.43
C SER A 87 1.37 -3.56 12.53
#